data_AF-A0A3D8Y995-F1
#
_entry.id   AF-A0A3D8Y995-F1
#
_cell.length_a   1.000
_cell.length_b   1.000
_cell.length_c   1.000
_cell.angle_alpha   90.00
_cell.angle_beta   90.00
_cell.angle_gamma   90.00
#
_symmetry.space_group_name_H-M   'P 1'
#
loop_
_entity.id
_entity.type
_entity.pdbx_description
1 polymer ?
#
loop_
_entity_poly.entity_id
_entity_poly.type
_entity_poly.pdbx_seq_one_letter_code
_entity_poly.pdbx_strand_id
1 'polypeptide(L)'
;MKTDMLLRALSEASKDERLNNWHLAIYQALIIMFAKNRSEGAFSISRSKVMKLSRIKAAATYHKYIQELEGMGYIQYTPSYHPKNGSTVKLITV
;
A
#
# COMPACT_ATOMS: atom_id res chain seq x y z
N MET A 1 4.94 17.24 -9.71
CA MET A 1 3.77 16.51 -10.26
C MET A 1 3.54 15.15 -9.60
N LYS A 2 4.37 14.11 -9.81
CA LYS A 2 4.14 12.77 -9.18
C LYS A 2 4.40 12.77 -7.66
N THR A 3 5.47 13.42 -7.20
CA THR A 3 5.80 13.52 -5.76
C THR A 3 4.74 14.28 -4.96
N ASP A 4 4.24 15.40 -5.49
CA ASP A 4 3.22 16.22 -4.82
C ASP A 4 1.90 15.46 -4.62
N MET A 5 1.50 14.67 -5.63
CA MET A 5 0.33 13.79 -5.52
C MET A 5 0.49 12.77 -4.39
N LEU A 6 1.68 12.17 -4.25
CA LEU A 6 1.95 11.18 -3.20
C LEU A 6 2.03 11.81 -1.81
N LEU A 7 2.57 13.03 -1.70
CA LEU A 7 2.57 13.78 -0.45
C LEU A 7 1.17 14.17 -0.01
N ARG A 8 0.31 14.61 -0.95
CA ARG A 8 -1.12 14.87 -0.68
C ARG A 8 -1.82 13.61 -0.20
N ALA A 9 -1.65 12.49 -0.91
CA ALA A 9 -2.24 11.21 -0.52
C ALA A 9 -1.86 10.78 0.91
N LEU A 10 -0.59 10.92 1.29
CA LEU A 10 -0.13 10.66 2.66
C LEU A 10 -0.71 11.65 3.66
N SER A 11 -0.81 12.92 3.29
CA SER A 11 -1.35 13.95 4.18
C SER A 11 -2.83 13.74 4.47
N GLU A 12 -3.63 13.36 3.48
CA GLU A 12 -5.06 13.05 3.67
C GLU A 12 -5.24 11.76 4.47
N ALA A 13 -4.48 10.72 4.16
CA ALA A 13 -4.47 9.48 4.96
C ALA A 13 -4.12 9.76 6.44
N SER A 14 -3.21 10.70 6.71
CA SER A 14 -2.81 11.05 8.09
C SER A 14 -3.89 11.80 8.87
N LYS A 15 -4.90 12.35 8.20
CA LYS A 15 -6.05 13.04 8.83
C LYS A 15 -7.25 12.11 9.03
N ASP A 16 -7.27 10.95 8.38
CA ASP A 16 -8.38 10.00 8.50
C ASP A 16 -8.25 9.21 9.81
N GLU A 17 -9.13 9.52 10.78
CA GLU A 17 -9.15 8.91 12.11
C GLU A 17 -9.40 7.40 12.09
N ARG A 18 -9.91 6.85 10.98
CA ARG A 18 -10.07 5.39 10.81
C ARG A 18 -8.72 4.69 10.62
N LEU A 19 -7.70 5.43 10.17
CA LEU A 19 -6.35 4.90 9.97
C LEU A 19 -5.54 4.95 11.26
N ASN A 20 -4.78 3.88 11.50
CA ASN A 20 -3.87 3.77 12.63
C ASN A 20 -2.44 3.64 12.10
N ASN A 21 -1.48 3.55 13.01
CA ASN A 21 -0.06 3.48 12.65
C ASN A 21 0.28 2.32 11.69
N TRP A 22 -0.42 1.19 11.76
CA TRP A 22 -0.19 0.06 10.86
C TRP A 22 -0.75 0.30 9.47
N HIS A 23 -1.93 0.92 9.38
CA HIS A 23 -2.47 1.39 8.11
C HIS A 23 -1.50 2.35 7.42
N LEU A 24 -1.07 3.38 8.13
CA LEU A 24 -0.15 4.41 7.60
C LEU A 24 1.18 3.78 7.18
N ALA A 25 1.72 2.84 7.95
CA ALA A 25 2.97 2.17 7.62
C ALA A 25 2.88 1.31 6.35
N ILE A 26 1.78 0.55 6.16
CA ILE A 26 1.57 -0.21 4.91
C ILE A 26 1.36 0.76 3.75
N TYR A 27 0.51 1.77 3.92
CA TYR A 27 0.20 2.72 2.86
C TYR A 27 1.44 3.48 2.39
N GLN A 28 2.28 3.94 3.33
CA GLN A 28 3.57 4.55 3.03
C GLN A 28 4.50 3.58 2.27
N ALA A 29 4.58 2.32 2.69
CA ALA A 29 5.38 1.31 1.98
C ALA A 29 4.90 1.13 0.53
N LEU A 30 3.58 1.09 0.29
CA LEU A 30 2.99 0.99 -1.04
C LEU A 30 3.28 2.23 -1.88
N ILE A 31 3.19 3.43 -1.30
CA ILE A 31 3.54 4.70 -1.97
C ILE A 31 5.02 4.74 -2.36
N ILE A 32 5.93 4.32 -1.48
CA ILE A 32 7.37 4.22 -1.78
C ILE A 32 7.62 3.25 -2.95
N MET A 33 6.89 2.14 -2.99
CA MET A 33 7.00 1.17 -4.08
C MET A 33 6.44 1.72 -5.40
N PHE A 34 5.28 2.39 -5.36
CA PHE A 34 4.68 3.04 -6.53
C PHE A 34 5.54 4.18 -7.08
N ALA A 35 6.16 4.98 -6.20
CA ALA A 35 7.07 6.05 -6.59
C ALA A 35 8.27 5.52 -7.39
N LYS A 36 8.78 4.35 -7.03
CA LYS A 36 9.88 3.65 -7.71
C LYS A 36 9.42 2.89 -8.96
N ASN A 37 8.11 2.67 -9.13
CA ASN A 37 7.57 1.98 -10.28
C ASN A 37 7.53 2.93 -11.49
N ARG A 38 7.94 2.41 -12.65
CA ARG A 38 7.92 3.17 -13.92
C ARG A 38 6.55 3.17 -14.59
N SER A 39 5.72 2.17 -14.33
CA SER A 39 4.40 2.06 -14.92
C SER A 39 3.38 2.94 -14.21
N GLU A 40 2.44 3.48 -14.98
CA GLU A 40 1.23 4.11 -14.49
C GLU A 40 0.18 3.01 -14.22
N GLY A 41 -0.55 3.10 -13.09
CA GLY A 41 -1.57 2.13 -12.72
C GLY A 41 -1.12 1.08 -11.70
N ALA A 42 -1.63 -0.14 -11.84
CA ALA A 42 -1.35 -1.22 -10.90
C ALA A 42 0.13 -1.65 -10.96
N PHE A 43 0.71 -1.95 -9.81
CA PHE A 43 2.11 -2.33 -9.68
C PHE A 43 2.25 -3.60 -8.83
N SER A 44 3.24 -4.42 -9.17
CA SER A 44 3.52 -5.65 -8.44
C SER A 44 4.17 -5.36 -7.09
N ILE A 45 3.69 -6.04 -6.06
CA ILE A 45 4.26 -6.00 -4.72
C ILE A 45 4.70 -7.40 -4.29
N SER A 46 5.69 -7.45 -3.40
CA SER A 46 5.96 -8.66 -2.63
C SER A 46 5.63 -8.41 -1.17
N ARG A 47 4.95 -9.37 -0.54
CA ARG A 47 4.60 -9.29 0.88
C ARG A 47 5.83 -8.98 1.74
N SER A 48 6.94 -9.67 1.49
CA SER A 48 8.20 -9.49 2.23
C SER A 48 8.75 -8.07 2.12
N LYS A 49 8.65 -7.43 0.95
CA LYS A 49 9.12 -6.06 0.75
C LYS A 49 8.21 -5.04 1.42
N VAL A 50 6.88 -5.22 1.33
CA VAL A 50 5.93 -4.36 2.04
C VAL A 50 6.16 -4.46 3.55
N MET A 51 6.22 -5.68 4.10
CA MET A 51 6.50 -5.92 5.53
C MET A 51 7.81 -5.28 5.99
N LYS A 52 8.89 -5.41 5.19
CA LYS A 52 10.19 -4.79 5.51
C LYS A 52 10.09 -3.26 5.56
N LEU A 53 9.41 -2.64 4.59
CA LEU A 53 9.26 -1.19 4.52
C LEU A 53 8.33 -0.65 5.61
N SER A 54 7.26 -1.38 5.94
CA SER A 54 6.28 -0.99 6.97
C SER A 54 6.69 -1.40 8.39
N ARG A 55 7.82 -2.10 8.55
CA ARG A 55 8.32 -2.67 9.82
C ARG A 55 7.35 -3.65 10.49
N ILE A 56 6.41 -4.23 9.72
CA ILE A 56 5.52 -5.28 10.20
C ILE A 56 6.25 -6.61 10.20
N LYS A 57 6.22 -7.32 11.34
CA LYS A 57 6.86 -8.64 11.49
C LYS A 57 5.88 -9.80 11.36
N ALA A 58 4.61 -9.59 11.70
CA ALA A 58 3.60 -10.65 11.69
C ALA A 58 2.78 -10.64 10.40
N ALA A 59 2.64 -11.82 9.77
CA ALA A 59 1.86 -11.96 8.54
C ALA A 59 0.37 -11.62 8.76
N ALA A 60 -0.20 -11.99 9.91
CA ALA A 60 -1.59 -11.66 10.25
C ALA A 60 -1.83 -10.14 10.26
N THR A 61 -0.90 -9.37 10.85
CA THR A 61 -0.93 -7.91 10.85
C THR A 61 -0.87 -7.34 9.43
N TYR A 62 0.00 -7.87 8.57
CA TYR A 62 0.04 -7.46 7.16
C TYR A 62 -1.30 -7.71 6.46
N HIS A 63 -1.86 -8.91 6.60
CA HIS A 63 -3.09 -9.31 5.90
C HIS A 63 -4.30 -8.48 6.38
N LYS A 64 -4.43 -8.28 7.69
CA LYS A 64 -5.48 -7.43 8.26
C LYS A 64 -5.44 -6.02 7.65
N TYR A 65 -4.30 -5.35 7.77
CA TYR A 65 -4.23 -3.92 7.45
C TYR A 65 -4.17 -3.62 5.96
N ILE A 66 -3.70 -4.54 5.11
CA ILE A 66 -3.82 -4.36 3.65
C ILE A 66 -5.28 -4.54 3.18
N GLN A 67 -6.04 -5.45 3.80
CA GLN A 67 -7.45 -5.65 3.51
C GLN A 67 -8.31 -4.49 4.03
N GLU A 68 -8.00 -3.97 5.22
CA GLU A 68 -8.67 -2.78 5.76
C GLU A 68 -8.41 -1.54 4.87
N LEU A 69 -7.17 -1.35 4.38
CA LEU A 69 -6.88 -0.28 3.40
C LEU A 69 -7.67 -0.41 2.10
N GLU A 70 -7.87 -1.64 1.61
CA GLU A 70 -8.73 -1.91 0.45
C GLU A 70 -10.21 -1.62 0.77
N GLY A 71 -10.71 -2.09 1.91
CA GLY A 71 -12.07 -1.83 2.36
C GLY A 71 -12.38 -0.35 2.60
N MET A 72 -11.36 0.45 2.94
CA MET A 72 -11.45 1.91 3.09
C MET A 72 -11.23 2.67 1.77
N GLY A 73 -10.96 1.98 0.66
CA GLY A 73 -10.82 2.59 -0.66
C GLY A 73 -9.49 3.29 -0.92
N TYR A 74 -8.47 3.07 -0.10
CA TYR A 74 -7.14 3.65 -0.33
C TYR A 74 -6.38 2.95 -1.47
N ILE A 75 -6.63 1.65 -1.62
CA ILE A 75 -5.98 0.78 -2.58
C ILE A 75 -6.97 -0.21 -3.18
N GLN A 76 -6.64 -0.74 -4.35
CA GLN A 76 -7.19 -1.99 -4.86
C GLN A 76 -6.09 -3.04 -4.79
N TYR A 77 -6.32 -4.11 -4.03
CA TYR A 77 -5.34 -5.17 -3.80
C TYR A 77 -5.77 -6.46 -4.52
N THR A 78 -4.96 -6.90 -5.47
CA THR A 78 -5.20 -8.16 -6.19
C THR A 78 -4.16 -9.19 -5.74
N PRO A 79 -4.51 -10.08 -4.79
CA PRO A 79 -3.59 -11.11 -4.33
C PRO A 79 -3.28 -12.09 -5.47
N SER A 80 -2.04 -12.59 -5.51
CA SER A 80 -1.69 -13.70 -6.36
C SER A 80 -0.80 -14.68 -5.61
N TYR A 81 -1.11 -15.97 -5.78
CA TYR A 81 -0.35 -17.09 -5.22
C TYR A 81 0.63 -17.67 -6.24
N HIS A 82 0.69 -17.11 -7.45
CA HIS A 82 1.54 -17.62 -8.50
C HIS A 82 2.99 -17.10 -8.34
N PRO A 83 4.01 -17.97 -8.29
CA PRO A 83 5.39 -17.58 -7.99
C PRO A 83 6.00 -16.57 -8.98
N LYS A 84 5.47 -16.47 -10.20
CA LYS A 84 5.91 -15.48 -11.21
C LYS A 84 5.07 -14.20 -11.25
N ASN A 85 3.80 -14.28 -10.85
CA ASN A 85 2.86 -13.17 -10.96
C ASN A 85 2.59 -12.73 -9.52
N GLY A 86 3.45 -11.89 -8.94
CA GLY A 86 3.22 -11.41 -7.56
C GLY A 86 1.88 -10.68 -7.43
N SER A 87 1.40 -10.49 -6.19
CA SER A 87 0.21 -9.66 -5.95
C SER A 87 0.40 -8.26 -6.54
N THR A 88 -0.67 -7.65 -7.02
CA THR A 88 -0.64 -6.28 -7.54
C THR A 88 -1.46 -5.34 -6.66
N VAL A 89 -1.09 -4.07 -6.67
CA VAL A 89 -1.80 -2.99 -5.98
C VAL A 89 -1.99 -1.83 -6.95
N LYS A 90 -3.15 -1.19 -6.93
CA LYS A 90 -3.38 0.13 -7.53
C LYS A 90 -3.70 1.13 -6.41
N LEU A 91 -3.07 2.31 -6.44
CA LEU A 91 -3.47 3.42 -5.57
C LEU A 91 -4.74 4.06 -6.16
N ILE A 92 -5.77 4.24 -5.35
CA ILE A 92 -7.05 4.81 -5.81
C ILE A 92 -7.03 6.34 -5.72
N THR A 93 -6.39 6.90 -4.67
CA THR A 93 -6.40 8.32 -4.30
C THR A 93 -7.81 8.81 -3.92
N VAL A 94 -7.90 9.50 -2.78
CA VAL A 94 -9.06 10.26 -2.30
C VAL A 94 -8.92 11.71 -2.75
#